data_AF-A0A920NGK6-F1
#
_entry.id   AF-A0A920NGK6-F1
#
_cell.length_a   1.000
_cell.length_b   1.000
_cell.length_c   1.000
_cell.angle_alpha   90.00
_cell.angle_beta   90.00
_cell.angle_gamma   90.00
#
_symmetry.space_group_name_H-M   'P 1'
#
loop_
_entity.id
_entity.type
_entity.pdbx_description
1 polymer ?
#
loop_
_entity_poly.entity_id
_entity_poly.type
_entity_poly.pdbx_seq_one_letter_code
_entity_poly.pdbx_strand_id
1 'polypeptide(L)'
;MSIRDVTPEATLAVIDKKAPGLMEAVRAASLSITPYAMLSRAIAGIRGRSLIINLPGNPKAVDEALTILATALPHAIDLISDNHTSSQHHSRKPDIDPE
;
A
#
# COMPACT_ATOMS: atom_id res chain seq x y z
N MET A 1 -18.49 1.30 5.19
CA MET A 1 -19.09 0.37 4.22
C MET A 1 -20.44 0.90 3.73
N SER A 2 -20.43 2.05 3.03
CA SER A 2 -21.66 2.62 2.46
C SER A 2 -21.95 1.95 1.12
N ILE A 3 -23.24 1.74 0.78
CA ILE A 3 -23.67 1.21 -0.51
C ILE A 3 -23.20 2.11 -1.67
N ARG A 4 -23.04 3.42 -1.41
CA ARG A 4 -22.58 4.39 -2.41
C ARG A 4 -21.08 4.40 -2.63
N ASP A 5 -20.31 3.87 -1.68
CA ASP A 5 -18.86 3.81 -1.82
C ASP A 5 -18.52 2.64 -2.74
N VAL A 6 -18.20 2.95 -3.99
CA VAL A 6 -17.83 1.95 -5.02
C VAL A 6 -16.37 2.11 -5.44
N THR A 7 -15.59 2.88 -4.68
CA THR A 7 -14.19 3.18 -5.00
C THR A 7 -13.33 1.91 -5.09
N PRO A 8 -13.44 0.91 -4.19
CA PRO A 8 -12.70 -0.34 -4.32
C PRO A 8 -13.03 -1.10 -5.60
N GLU A 9 -14.30 -1.18 -5.98
CA GLU A 9 -14.78 -1.83 -7.20
C GLU A 9 -14.28 -1.10 -8.45
N ALA A 10 -14.36 0.23 -8.46
CA ALA A 10 -13.89 1.06 -9.56
C ALA A 10 -12.38 0.94 -9.76
N THR A 11 -11.59 0.96 -8.68
CA THR A 11 -10.14 0.73 -8.75
C THR A 11 -9.85 -0.68 -9.26
N LEU A 12 -10.56 -1.70 -8.76
CA LEU A 12 -10.36 -3.08 -9.17
C LEU A 12 -10.63 -3.30 -10.66
N ALA A 13 -11.61 -2.59 -11.22
CA ALA A 13 -11.98 -2.69 -12.63
C ALA A 13 -10.92 -2.11 -13.59
N VAL A 14 -9.96 -1.30 -13.10
CA VAL A 14 -9.00 -0.59 -13.97
C VAL A 14 -7.54 -0.96 -13.74
N ILE A 15 -7.21 -1.65 -12.66
CA ILE A 15 -5.83 -2.07 -12.37
C ILE A 15 -5.45 -3.33 -13.15
N ASP A 16 -4.21 -3.37 -13.64
CA ASP A 16 -3.62 -4.55 -14.29
C ASP A 16 -3.11 -5.55 -13.24
N LYS A 17 -2.62 -5.05 -12.10
CA LYS A 17 -2.04 -5.86 -11.02
C LYS A 17 -2.46 -5.34 -9.65
N LYS A 18 -2.81 -6.24 -8.73
CA LYS A 18 -3.08 -5.88 -7.33
C LYS A 18 -1.77 -5.68 -6.56
N ALA A 19 -1.79 -4.74 -5.62
CA ALA A 19 -0.73 -4.51 -4.65
C ALA A 19 -1.27 -4.65 -3.21
N PRO A 20 -1.76 -5.85 -2.81
CA PRO A 20 -2.51 -6.03 -1.56
C PRO A 20 -1.69 -5.70 -0.31
N GLY A 21 -0.39 -5.97 -0.33
CA GLY A 21 0.51 -5.73 0.80
C GLY A 21 0.52 -4.28 1.31
N LEU A 22 0.33 -3.29 0.43
CA LEU A 22 0.24 -1.88 0.83
C LEU A 22 -0.96 -1.65 1.76
N MET A 23 -2.13 -2.18 1.38
CA MET A 23 -3.35 -1.98 2.15
C MET A 23 -3.45 -2.91 3.35
N GLU A 24 -2.80 -4.07 3.31
CA GLU A 24 -2.62 -4.94 4.48
C GLU A 24 -1.78 -4.26 5.55
N ALA A 25 -0.64 -3.66 5.18
CA ALA A 25 0.21 -2.91 6.10
C ALA A 25 -0.55 -1.73 6.75
N VAL A 26 -1.27 -0.95 5.94
CA VAL A 26 -2.11 0.15 6.46
C VAL A 26 -3.17 -0.37 7.43
N ARG A 27 -3.92 -1.43 7.07
CA ARG A 27 -4.94 -1.99 7.98
C ARG A 27 -4.34 -2.52 9.28
N ALA A 28 -3.22 -3.24 9.20
CA ALA A 28 -2.56 -3.81 10.37
C ALA A 28 -2.09 -2.72 11.34
N ALA A 29 -1.45 -1.66 10.84
CA ALA A 29 -1.02 -0.53 11.65
C ALA A 29 -2.24 0.23 12.22
N SER A 30 -3.24 0.54 11.40
CA SER A 30 -4.44 1.26 11.86
C SER A 30 -5.28 0.47 12.87
N LEU A 31 -5.26 -0.87 12.85
CA LEU A 31 -5.96 -1.70 13.83
C LEU A 31 -5.43 -1.52 15.26
N SER A 32 -4.17 -1.11 15.43
CA SER A 32 -3.62 -0.75 16.75
C SER A 32 -4.13 0.60 17.27
N ILE A 33 -4.67 1.45 16.38
CA ILE A 33 -5.20 2.78 16.69
C ILE A 33 -6.72 2.73 16.89
N THR A 34 -7.42 1.99 16.02
CA THR A 34 -8.88 1.88 16.07
C THR A 34 -9.37 0.53 15.55
N PRO A 35 -10.34 -0.12 16.23
CA PRO A 35 -10.93 -1.36 15.74
C PRO A 35 -11.66 -1.15 14.40
N TYR A 36 -12.15 0.06 14.10
CA TYR A 36 -12.89 0.33 12.87
C TYR A 36 -12.06 0.20 11.60
N ALA A 37 -10.72 0.14 11.70
CA ALA A 37 -9.83 -0.12 10.57
C ALA A 37 -10.18 -1.42 9.83
N MET A 38 -10.75 -2.43 10.52
CA MET A 38 -11.20 -3.68 9.90
C MET A 38 -12.30 -3.48 8.85
N LEU A 39 -13.03 -2.36 8.91
CA LEU A 39 -14.14 -2.07 7.99
C LEU A 39 -13.68 -1.44 6.67
N SER A 40 -12.38 -1.16 6.54
CA SER A 40 -11.82 -0.58 5.32
C SER A 40 -11.82 -1.60 4.17
N ARG A 41 -12.44 -1.22 3.05
CA ARG A 41 -12.39 -1.97 1.78
C ARG A 41 -11.33 -1.41 0.83
N ALA A 42 -10.49 -0.50 1.28
CA ALA A 42 -9.49 0.13 0.44
C ALA A 42 -8.53 -0.91 -0.16
N ILE A 43 -8.26 -0.74 -1.45
CA ILE A 43 -7.33 -1.56 -2.23
C ILE A 43 -6.24 -0.68 -2.84
N ALA A 44 -5.15 -1.31 -3.26
CA ALA A 44 -4.12 -0.69 -4.06
C ALA A 44 -3.77 -1.60 -5.24
N GLY A 45 -3.31 -1.00 -6.33
CA GLY A 45 -2.92 -1.71 -7.53
C GLY A 45 -2.20 -0.83 -8.53
N ILE A 46 -1.75 -1.44 -9.61
CA ILE A 46 -0.94 -0.82 -10.65
C ILE A 46 -1.74 -0.83 -11.95
N ARG A 47 -1.75 0.29 -12.67
CA ARG A 47 -2.25 0.42 -14.03
C ARG A 47 -1.16 1.02 -14.91
N GLY A 48 -0.61 0.26 -15.85
CA GLY A 48 0.58 0.62 -16.62
C GLY A 48 1.73 1.02 -15.69
N ARG A 49 2.14 2.28 -15.77
CA ARG A 49 3.19 2.88 -14.91
C ARG A 49 2.64 3.76 -13.79
N SER A 50 1.45 3.44 -13.29
CA SER A 50 0.79 4.24 -12.25
C SER A 50 0.39 3.36 -11.07
N LEU A 51 0.78 3.79 -9.87
CA LEU A 51 0.30 3.23 -8.62
C LEU A 51 -1.01 3.92 -8.22
N ILE A 52 -2.05 3.15 -7.96
CA ILE A 52 -3.36 3.63 -7.50
C ILE A 52 -3.58 3.09 -6.09
N ILE A 53 -3.86 3.98 -5.14
CA ILE A 53 -4.12 3.64 -3.73
C ILE A 53 -5.41 4.32 -3.28
N ASN A 54 -6.35 3.54 -2.77
CA ASN A 54 -7.58 4.08 -2.19
C ASN A 54 -7.29 4.56 -0.77
N LEU A 55 -7.36 5.87 -0.53
CA LEU A 55 -7.18 6.45 0.80
C LEU A 55 -8.52 6.67 1.52
N PRO A 56 -8.52 6.78 2.85
CA PRO A 56 -9.73 7.08 3.63
C PRO A 56 -10.36 8.43 3.28
N GLY A 57 -11.65 8.60 3.60
CA GLY A 57 -12.40 9.81 3.25
C GLY A 57 -12.25 11.02 4.18
N ASN A 58 -11.40 10.94 5.23
CA ASN A 58 -11.16 12.07 6.13
C ASN A 58 -9.66 12.40 6.25
N PRO A 59 -9.28 13.68 6.44
CA PRO A 59 -7.88 14.11 6.41
C PRO A 59 -6.96 13.41 7.42
N LYS A 60 -7.43 13.19 8.66
CA LYS A 60 -6.63 12.53 9.70
C LYS A 60 -6.22 11.11 9.29
N ALA A 61 -7.18 10.33 8.81
CA ALA A 61 -6.93 8.96 8.39
C ALA A 61 -6.09 8.90 7.09
N VAL A 62 -6.14 9.94 6.25
CA VAL A 62 -5.23 10.09 5.09
C VAL A 62 -3.79 10.27 5.56
N ASP A 63 -3.52 11.18 6.50
CA ASP A 63 -2.18 11.40 7.05
C ASP A 63 -1.60 10.13 7.69
N GLU A 64 -2.41 9.41 8.46
CA GLU A 64 -2.01 8.14 9.07
C GLU A 64 -1.63 7.12 8.00
N ALA A 65 -2.48 6.91 6.99
CA ALA A 65 -2.22 5.96 5.91
C ALA A 65 -0.98 6.33 5.09
N LEU A 66 -0.81 7.61 4.74
CA LEU A 66 0.35 8.09 3.99
C LEU A 66 1.64 7.95 4.81
N THR A 67 1.59 8.21 6.12
CA THR A 67 2.74 8.02 7.01
C THR A 67 3.18 6.55 7.03
N ILE A 68 2.24 5.61 7.09
CA ILE A 68 2.53 4.17 7.04
C ILE A 68 3.16 3.78 5.69
N LEU A 69 2.69 4.37 4.59
CA LEU A 69 3.14 4.07 3.24
C LEU A 69 4.45 4.76 2.85
N ALA A 70 4.80 5.87 3.51
CA ALA A 70 5.86 6.79 3.09
C ALA A 70 7.21 6.12 2.85
N THR A 71 7.57 5.11 3.65
CA THR A 71 8.85 4.40 3.53
C THR A 71 8.92 3.51 2.29
N ALA A 72 7.79 2.96 1.84
CA ALA A 72 7.72 2.03 0.72
C ALA A 72 7.45 2.74 -0.62
N LEU A 73 6.79 3.90 -0.61
CA LEU A 73 6.37 4.60 -1.82
C LEU A 73 7.50 4.95 -2.79
N PRO A 74 8.66 5.49 -2.37
CA PRO A 74 9.75 5.81 -3.29
C PRO A 74 10.21 4.59 -4.10
N HIS A 75 10.49 3.49 -3.40
CA HIS A 75 10.91 2.25 -4.06
C HIS A 75 9.81 1.66 -4.95
N ALA A 76 8.54 1.68 -4.51
CA ALA A 76 7.43 1.21 -5.32
C ALA A 76 7.27 2.02 -6.61
N ILE A 77 7.45 3.34 -6.56
CA ILE A 77 7.38 4.22 -7.73
C ILE A 77 8.54 3.95 -8.68
N ASP A 78 9.77 3.73 -8.17
CA ASP A 78 10.93 3.38 -8.99
C ASP A 78 10.70 2.08 -9.77
N LEU A 79 10.18 1.04 -9.08
CA LEU A 79 9.84 -0.25 -9.69
C LEU A 79 8.76 -0.12 -10.78
N ILE A 80 7.78 0.76 -10.60
CA ILE A 80 6.66 0.95 -11.54
C ILE A 80 7.06 1.83 -12.72
N SER A 81 8.00 2.76 -12.52
CA SER A 81 8.43 3.71 -13.54
C SER A 81 9.41 3.10 -14.56
N ASP A 82 9.86 1.86 -14.35
CA ASP A 82 10.96 1.22 -15.08
C ASP A 82 12.24 2.09 -15.09
N ASN A 83 12.41 2.97 -14.09
CA ASN A 83 13.65 3.69 -13.88
C ASN A 83 14.68 2.67 -13.38
N HIS A 84 15.37 2.02 -14.33
CA HIS A 84 16.47 1.10 -14.07
C HIS A 84 17.72 1.87 -13.60
N THR A 85 17.59 2.65 -12.53
CA THR A 85 18.72 3.00 -11.69
C THR A 85 19.00 1.79 -10.81
N SER A 86 19.91 0.94 -11.27
CA SER A 86 20.54 -0.11 -10.46
C SER A 86 20.81 0.39 -9.05
N SER A 87 20.00 -0.03 -8.08
CA SER A 87 20.24 0.25 -6.67
C SER A 87 19.76 -0.91 -5.82
N GLN A 88 20.70 -1.84 -5.67
CA GLN A 88 20.94 -2.73 -4.55
C GLN A 88 19.86 -3.79 -4.24
N HIS A 89 20.18 -5.02 -4.68
CA HIS A 89 19.88 -6.25 -3.97
C HIS A 89 19.85 -5.99 -2.45
N HIS A 90 18.69 -6.17 -1.82
CA HIS A 90 18.60 -6.29 -0.37
C HIS A 90 19.57 -7.39 0.07
N SER A 91 20.60 -7.02 0.81
CA SER A 91 21.43 -7.93 1.57
C SER A 91 20.52 -8.85 2.37
N ARG A 92 20.65 -10.17 2.14
CA ARG A 92 20.25 -11.16 3.13
C ARG A 92 20.84 -10.71 4.48
N LYS A 93 20.02 -10.66 5.53
CA LYS A 93 20.54 -10.58 6.90
C LYS A 93 21.61 -11.69 7.04
N PRO A 94 22.80 -11.41 7.60
CA PRO A 94 23.75 -12.47 7.87
C PRO A 94 23.07 -13.49 8.78
N ASP A 95 23.17 -14.77 8.39
CA ASP A 95 22.80 -15.89 9.23
C ASP A 95 23.54 -15.72 10.56
N ILE A 96 22.79 -15.46 11.63
CA ILE A 96 23.32 -15.55 12.99
C ILE A 96 23.40 -17.05 13.24
N ASP A 97 24.62 -17.59 13.12
CA ASP A 97 24.94 -18.95 13.50
C ASP A 97 24.72 -19.11 15.01
N PRO A 98 23.90 -20.07 15.47
CA PRO A 98 23.78 -20.35 16.89
C PRO A 98 24.97 -21.21 17.34
N GLU A 99 25.85 -20.65 18.18
CA GLU A 99 26.56 -21.44 19.20
C GLU A 99 25.66 -21.65 20.43
#